data_AF-A0A3E1BZX5-F1
#
_entry.id   AF-A0A3E1BZX5-F1
#
_cell.length_a   1.000
_cell.length_b   1.000
_cell.length_c   1.000
_cell.angle_alpha   90.00
_cell.angle_beta   90.00
_cell.angle_gamma   90.00
#
_symmetry.space_group_name_H-M   'P 1'
#
loop_
_entity.id
_entity.type
_entity.pdbx_description
1 polymer ?
#
loop_
_entity_poly.entity_id
_entity_poly.type
_entity_poly.pdbx_seq_one_letter_code
_entity_poly.pdbx_strand_id
1 'polypeptide(L)'
;MSSLERKPLGGHPVLAGQLALRSAIGMAALASSTLLVPAGARAACVTGLTGVQCDDTSTTNTTYPTLVPGDRNYQTSFGSQLQLVIDAGKTISGFGLAITNIGSGGVAVINGGTISVDAGNTPTAGGTAALTISSAGGPIIYTGGAITNNGAGNALDAVQTGTGSTDINVSGNITAASGKGIVVRDTAAGGNISVTTGAVTALTAGKDGIDVQAQSLTGNVTVVANGDIAAGNAGIVGA
;
A
#
# COMPACT_ATOMS: atom_id res chain seq x y z
N MET A 1 63.94 -20.30 35.96
CA MET A 1 65.04 -19.34 36.21
C MET A 1 65.96 -19.46 35.00
N SER A 2 66.10 -18.51 34.08
CA SER A 2 65.99 -17.06 34.18
C SER A 2 65.58 -16.45 32.84
N SER A 3 64.75 -15.42 32.93
CA SER A 3 64.47 -14.42 31.91
C SER A 3 65.76 -13.72 31.47
N LEU A 4 65.88 -13.35 30.19
CA LEU A 4 66.54 -12.10 29.76
C LEU A 4 66.15 -11.73 28.31
N GLU A 5 65.72 -10.50 28.22
CA GLU A 5 65.08 -9.75 27.14
C GLU A 5 66.13 -9.00 26.28
N ARG A 6 65.91 -8.85 24.96
CA ARG A 6 66.50 -7.79 24.10
C ARG A 6 65.52 -7.47 22.96
N LYS A 7 64.76 -6.38 23.06
CA LYS A 7 65.04 -4.97 22.69
C LYS A 7 64.65 -4.64 21.23
N PRO A 8 63.57 -3.87 21.00
CA PRO A 8 63.17 -3.39 19.68
C PRO A 8 63.95 -2.12 19.27
N LEU A 9 64.13 -1.93 17.96
CA LEU A 9 64.75 -0.75 17.35
C LEU A 9 63.85 0.50 17.51
N GLY A 10 64.39 1.56 18.12
CA GLY A 10 63.97 2.95 17.85
C GLY A 10 64.59 3.44 16.54
N GLY A 11 64.26 4.58 15.94
CA GLY A 11 63.32 5.68 16.18
C GLY A 11 63.22 6.42 14.83
N HIS A 12 62.27 7.31 14.58
CA HIS A 12 62.34 8.72 14.99
C HIS A 12 61.10 9.49 14.45
N PRO A 13 60.84 10.69 14.98
CA PRO A 13 59.51 11.22 15.23
C PRO A 13 59.05 12.21 14.14
N VAL A 14 57.75 12.44 14.08
CA VAL A 14 57.22 13.73 13.61
C VAL A 14 56.42 14.35 14.74
N LEU A 15 56.81 15.57 15.03
CA LEU A 15 56.47 16.43 16.15
C LEU A 15 55.09 17.09 15.96
N ALA A 16 54.44 17.34 17.09
CA ALA A 16 53.54 18.47 17.39
C ALA A 16 52.30 18.71 16.49
N GLY A 17 51.17 18.24 17.01
CA GLY A 17 50.13 19.10 17.59
C GLY A 17 49.75 20.39 16.85
N GLN A 18 48.53 20.40 16.31
CA GLN A 18 47.63 21.54 16.47
C GLN A 18 46.22 21.07 16.80
N LEU A 19 45.80 21.44 18.01
CA LEU A 19 44.44 21.38 18.51
C LEU A 19 43.64 22.48 17.79
N ALA A 20 42.78 22.10 16.85
CA ALA A 20 41.79 23.02 16.26
C ALA A 20 40.39 22.55 16.66
N LEU A 21 39.84 23.36 17.55
CA LEU A 21 38.52 23.34 18.15
C LEU A 21 37.42 23.62 17.11
N ARG A 22 36.22 23.06 17.32
CA ARG A 22 34.90 23.44 16.73
C ARG A 22 34.70 22.92 15.29
N SER A 23 33.74 22.07 14.98
CA SER A 23 32.32 22.25 15.28
C SER A 23 31.61 20.90 15.43
N ALA A 24 31.02 20.67 16.61
CA ALA A 24 29.92 19.74 16.74
C ALA A 24 28.72 20.36 15.99
N ILE A 25 28.43 19.87 14.78
CA ILE A 25 27.08 20.00 14.24
C ILE A 25 26.25 19.03 15.05
N GLY A 26 25.65 19.56 16.12
CA GLY A 26 24.55 18.91 16.80
C GLY A 26 23.46 18.70 15.76
N MET A 27 23.35 17.49 15.23
CA MET A 27 22.11 17.02 14.66
C MET A 27 21.11 17.12 15.80
N ALA A 28 20.29 18.16 15.76
CA ALA A 28 19.03 18.17 16.45
C ALA A 28 18.27 16.97 15.91
N ALA A 29 18.38 15.84 16.63
CA ALA A 29 17.35 14.84 16.59
C ALA A 29 16.08 15.61 16.91
N LEU A 30 15.25 15.82 15.89
CA LEU A 30 13.85 16.02 16.14
C LEU A 30 13.44 14.77 16.91
N ALA A 31 13.40 14.90 18.22
CA ALA A 31 12.50 14.13 19.05
C ALA A 31 11.11 14.47 18.51
N SER A 32 10.75 13.84 17.40
CA SER A 32 9.35 13.58 17.10
C SER A 32 8.84 12.96 18.37
N SER A 33 8.00 13.71 19.08
CA SER A 33 7.36 13.28 20.30
C SER A 33 6.68 11.95 20.00
N THR A 34 7.39 10.86 20.24
CA THR A 34 6.79 9.55 20.34
C THR A 34 5.89 9.68 21.55
N LEU A 35 4.61 9.96 21.29
CA LEU A 35 3.56 9.58 22.20
C LEU A 35 3.81 8.10 22.45
N LEU A 36 4.41 7.78 23.61
CA LEU A 36 4.37 6.44 24.16
C LEU A 36 2.90 6.18 24.49
N VAL A 37 2.14 5.79 23.47
CA VAL A 37 0.84 5.17 23.67
C VAL A 37 1.15 3.76 24.17
N PRO A 38 0.63 3.33 25.33
CA PRO A 38 0.91 2.01 25.87
C PRO A 38 0.52 0.93 24.84
N ALA A 39 1.35 -0.11 24.73
CA ALA A 39 1.22 -1.23 23.80
C ALA A 39 0.10 -2.22 24.19
N GLY A 40 -1.09 -1.70 24.48
CA GLY A 40 -2.31 -2.46 24.68
C GLY A 40 -3.46 -1.81 23.90
N ALA A 41 -3.93 -2.50 22.86
CA ALA A 41 -5.14 -2.20 22.09
C ALA A 41 -5.19 -0.87 21.30
N ARG A 42 -4.35 -0.71 20.27
CA ARG A 42 -4.67 0.21 19.16
C ARG A 42 -5.13 -0.60 17.93
N ALA A 43 -6.32 -1.19 18.02
CA ALA A 43 -6.95 -1.89 16.91
C ALA A 43 -7.91 -0.94 16.20
N ALA A 44 -7.42 -0.15 15.24
CA ALA A 44 -8.24 0.88 14.59
C ALA A 44 -7.62 1.46 13.32
N CYS A 45 -8.47 1.72 12.32
CA CYS A 45 -8.21 2.75 11.32
C CYS A 45 -8.59 4.14 11.87
N VAL A 46 -7.64 5.08 11.85
CA VAL A 46 -7.83 6.46 12.32
C VAL A 46 -7.73 7.44 11.17
N THR A 47 -8.63 8.43 11.13
CA THR A 47 -8.64 9.48 10.11
C THR A 47 -7.85 10.71 10.58
N GLY A 48 -7.04 11.27 9.69
CA GLY A 48 -6.34 12.54 9.84
C GLY A 48 -6.78 13.54 8.77
N LEU A 49 -6.08 14.68 8.68
CA LEU A 49 -6.45 15.78 7.77
C LEU A 49 -6.45 15.37 6.29
N THR A 50 -5.55 14.48 5.88
CA THR A 50 -5.39 14.06 4.47
C THR A 50 -5.21 12.55 4.32
N GLY A 51 -5.61 11.76 5.32
CA GLY A 51 -5.42 10.32 5.22
C GLY A 51 -6.04 9.47 6.31
N VAL A 52 -5.90 8.16 6.14
CA VAL A 52 -6.37 7.10 7.01
C VAL A 52 -5.17 6.22 7.35
N GLN A 53 -4.89 6.05 8.64
CA GLN A 53 -3.83 5.17 9.14
C GLN A 53 -4.49 3.97 9.80
N CYS A 54 -4.16 2.77 9.35
CA CYS A 54 -4.72 1.53 9.86
C CYS A 54 -3.65 0.65 10.51
N ASP A 55 -3.96 0.19 11.72
CA ASP A 55 -3.29 -0.90 12.42
C ASP A 55 -4.14 -2.18 12.28
N ASP A 56 -3.80 -3.25 13.00
CA ASP A 56 -4.58 -4.49 13.08
C ASP A 56 -6.05 -4.19 13.39
N THR A 57 -6.97 -4.54 12.48
CA THR A 57 -8.39 -4.30 12.68
C THR A 57 -9.26 -5.26 11.89
N SER A 58 -10.51 -5.41 12.31
CA SER A 58 -11.54 -6.12 11.56
C SER A 58 -12.60 -5.10 11.15
N THR A 59 -12.77 -4.92 9.85
CA THR A 59 -13.71 -3.93 9.34
C THR A 59 -15.15 -4.43 9.35
N THR A 60 -16.09 -3.50 9.37
CA THR A 60 -17.52 -3.66 9.14
C THR A 60 -17.87 -3.13 7.75
N ASN A 61 -18.94 -3.66 7.16
CA ASN A 61 -19.39 -3.28 5.82
C ASN A 61 -20.18 -1.97 5.82
N THR A 62 -19.58 -0.92 6.37
CA THR A 62 -20.18 0.40 6.57
C THR A 62 -19.27 1.52 6.05
N THR A 63 -19.87 2.69 5.84
CA THR A 63 -19.16 3.90 5.40
C THR A 63 -18.84 4.77 6.60
N TYR A 64 -17.59 5.24 6.68
CA TYR A 64 -17.16 6.18 7.71
C TYR A 64 -18.05 7.43 7.72
N PRO A 65 -18.47 7.95 8.89
CA PRO A 65 -18.07 7.55 10.26
C PRO A 65 -19.09 6.66 10.99
N THR A 66 -19.79 5.76 10.29
CA THR A 66 -20.92 5.02 10.89
C THR A 66 -20.50 4.13 12.08
N LEU A 67 -19.40 3.38 11.95
CA LEU A 67 -18.88 2.45 12.96
C LEU A 67 -17.36 2.59 13.07
N VAL A 68 -16.89 3.76 13.51
CA VAL A 68 -15.47 4.04 13.74
C VAL A 68 -14.96 3.18 14.90
N PRO A 69 -13.79 2.52 14.79
CA PRO A 69 -12.81 2.61 13.70
C PRO A 69 -12.89 1.48 12.66
N GLY A 70 -13.97 0.70 12.66
CA GLY A 70 -14.14 -0.49 11.83
C GLY A 70 -14.74 -0.21 10.44
N ASP A 71 -15.17 1.00 10.12
CA ASP A 71 -15.73 1.27 8.79
C ASP A 71 -14.75 0.90 7.66
N ARG A 72 -15.22 0.13 6.68
CA ARG A 72 -14.37 -0.20 5.52
C ARG A 72 -14.21 0.97 4.55
N ASN A 73 -15.24 1.80 4.38
CA ASN A 73 -15.32 2.77 3.28
C ASN A 73 -15.04 4.19 3.74
N TYR A 74 -13.96 4.76 3.21
CA TYR A 74 -13.51 6.12 3.45
C TYR A 74 -13.66 6.94 2.16
N GLN A 75 -14.61 7.87 2.15
CA GLN A 75 -14.85 8.76 1.02
C GLN A 75 -14.62 10.21 1.44
N THR A 76 -13.81 10.93 0.67
CA THR A 76 -13.48 12.34 0.94
C THR A 76 -13.46 13.15 -0.36
N SER A 77 -13.47 14.48 -0.24
CA SER A 77 -13.28 15.40 -1.35
C SER A 77 -12.10 16.33 -1.03
N PHE A 78 -10.91 15.91 -1.43
CA PHE A 78 -9.68 16.67 -1.21
C PHE A 78 -9.09 17.18 -2.53
N GLY A 79 -8.63 18.43 -2.51
CA GLY A 79 -7.85 18.99 -3.61
C GLY A 79 -6.42 18.44 -3.68
N SER A 80 -5.93 17.89 -2.56
CA SER A 80 -4.64 17.21 -2.42
C SER A 80 -4.79 15.69 -2.41
N GLN A 81 -3.67 14.98 -2.51
CA GLN A 81 -3.66 13.52 -2.41
C GLN A 81 -4.20 13.05 -1.06
N LEU A 82 -5.13 12.09 -1.12
CA LEU A 82 -5.65 11.34 0.03
C LEU A 82 -4.75 10.12 0.24
N GLN A 83 -4.30 9.88 1.47
CA GLN A 83 -3.41 8.76 1.78
C GLN A 83 -4.11 7.68 2.62
N LEU A 84 -3.96 6.41 2.28
CA LEU A 84 -4.24 5.27 3.14
C LEU A 84 -2.93 4.56 3.46
N VAL A 85 -2.68 4.32 4.74
CA VAL A 85 -1.47 3.63 5.19
C VAL A 85 -1.88 2.46 6.08
N ILE A 86 -1.39 1.28 5.76
CA ILE A 86 -1.45 0.10 6.60
C ILE A 86 -0.04 -0.12 7.13
N ASP A 87 0.11 -0.18 8.45
CA ASP A 87 1.42 -0.35 9.08
C ASP A 87 2.08 -1.69 8.72
N ALA A 88 3.40 -1.72 8.82
CA ALA A 88 4.19 -2.89 8.47
C ALA A 88 3.78 -4.13 9.30
N GLY A 89 3.49 -5.23 8.62
CA GLY A 89 3.10 -6.50 9.25
C GLY A 89 1.71 -6.53 9.85
N LYS A 90 0.88 -5.49 9.63
CA LYS A 90 -0.49 -5.42 10.16
C LYS A 90 -1.49 -6.11 9.25
N THR A 91 -2.61 -6.55 9.84
CA THR A 91 -3.68 -7.23 9.12
C THR A 91 -5.00 -6.49 9.26
N ILE A 92 -5.61 -6.18 8.12
CA ILE A 92 -6.98 -5.68 8.03
C ILE A 92 -7.87 -6.85 7.61
N SER A 93 -8.78 -7.30 8.48
CA SER A 93 -9.72 -8.40 8.20
C SER A 93 -11.17 -7.90 8.09
N GLY A 94 -12.15 -8.81 8.05
CA GLY A 94 -13.57 -8.47 7.94
C GLY A 94 -13.99 -8.27 6.48
N PHE A 95 -14.32 -7.03 6.10
CA PHE A 95 -14.80 -6.65 4.78
C PHE A 95 -13.77 -5.88 3.95
N GLY A 96 -12.48 -5.93 4.31
CA GLY A 96 -11.41 -5.22 3.61
C GLY A 96 -11.54 -3.70 3.72
N LEU A 97 -11.07 -2.96 2.70
CA LEU A 97 -11.07 -1.49 2.69
C LEU A 97 -11.58 -0.93 1.36
N ALA A 98 -12.14 0.25 1.41
CA ALA A 98 -12.44 1.07 0.25
C ALA A 98 -12.02 2.51 0.54
N ILE A 99 -11.30 3.12 -0.40
CA ILE A 99 -10.88 4.52 -0.29
C ILE A 99 -11.16 5.29 -1.57
N THR A 100 -11.86 6.41 -1.43
CA THR A 100 -12.32 7.24 -2.54
C THR A 100 -11.99 8.71 -2.31
N ASN A 101 -11.35 9.35 -3.30
CA ASN A 101 -11.24 10.80 -3.38
C ASN A 101 -12.03 11.33 -4.58
N ILE A 102 -13.12 12.05 -4.31
CA ILE A 102 -13.97 12.67 -5.34
C ILE A 102 -13.52 14.11 -5.70
N GLY A 103 -12.49 14.63 -5.02
CA GLY A 103 -11.92 15.94 -5.31
C GLY A 103 -10.89 15.89 -6.46
N SER A 104 -10.19 17.00 -6.67
CA SER A 104 -9.15 17.08 -7.71
C SER A 104 -7.84 16.38 -7.34
N GLY A 105 -7.68 15.96 -6.09
CA GLY A 105 -6.52 15.23 -5.61
C GLY A 105 -6.52 13.74 -6.00
N GLY A 106 -5.37 13.10 -5.83
CA GLY A 106 -5.21 11.65 -6.06
C GLY A 106 -5.55 10.79 -4.84
N VAL A 107 -5.27 9.50 -4.95
CA VAL A 107 -5.25 8.55 -3.83
C VAL A 107 -3.92 7.81 -3.81
N ALA A 108 -3.25 7.77 -2.67
CA ALA A 108 -2.07 6.96 -2.43
C ALA A 108 -2.36 5.92 -1.35
N VAL A 109 -2.10 4.65 -1.64
CA VAL A 109 -2.20 3.55 -0.69
C VAL A 109 -0.82 2.96 -0.46
N ILE A 110 -0.38 2.97 0.80
CA ILE A 110 0.85 2.32 1.25
C ILE A 110 0.46 1.13 2.12
N ASN A 111 0.55 -0.07 1.57
CA ASN A 111 0.19 -1.30 2.28
C ASN A 111 1.45 -1.97 2.85
N GLY A 112 1.81 -1.67 4.10
CA GLY A 112 2.89 -2.39 4.81
C GLY A 112 2.51 -3.81 5.26
N GLY A 113 1.24 -4.19 5.13
CA GLY A 113 0.67 -5.38 5.73
C GLY A 113 -0.14 -6.23 4.76
N THR A 114 -1.23 -6.80 5.28
CA THR A 114 -2.20 -7.60 4.52
C THR A 114 -3.59 -7.01 4.65
N ILE A 115 -4.30 -6.88 3.52
CA ILE A 115 -5.72 -6.55 3.49
C ILE A 115 -6.50 -7.81 3.12
N SER A 116 -7.49 -8.15 3.93
CA SER A 116 -8.26 -9.39 3.80
C SER A 116 -9.76 -9.15 3.88
N VAL A 117 -10.51 -9.86 3.03
CA VAL A 117 -11.93 -10.14 3.26
C VAL A 117 -12.04 -11.57 3.76
N ASP A 118 -12.73 -11.75 4.88
CA ASP A 118 -12.90 -13.07 5.49
C ASP A 118 -13.91 -13.92 4.71
N ALA A 119 -13.77 -15.25 4.80
CA ALA A 119 -14.67 -16.17 4.13
C ALA A 119 -16.13 -15.95 4.55
N GLY A 120 -17.04 -15.95 3.57
CA GLY A 120 -18.46 -15.69 3.79
C GLY A 120 -18.86 -14.21 3.77
N ASN A 121 -17.90 -13.27 3.84
CA ASN A 121 -18.21 -11.84 3.73
C ASN A 121 -18.39 -11.41 2.28
N THR A 122 -19.32 -10.47 2.06
CA THR A 122 -19.54 -9.81 0.77
C THR A 122 -19.44 -8.29 0.98
N PRO A 123 -18.32 -7.66 0.59
CA PRO A 123 -18.17 -6.22 0.71
C PRO A 123 -19.15 -5.48 -0.21
N THR A 124 -19.78 -4.41 0.28
CA THR A 124 -20.73 -3.59 -0.51
C THR A 124 -20.56 -2.09 -0.30
N ALA A 125 -20.07 -1.64 0.86
CA ALA A 125 -19.84 -0.22 1.11
C ALA A 125 -18.59 0.28 0.38
N GLY A 126 -18.71 1.13 -0.63
CA GLY A 126 -17.56 1.73 -1.36
C GLY A 126 -16.92 0.84 -2.43
N GLY A 127 -17.46 -0.36 -2.69
CA GLY A 127 -16.95 -1.30 -3.68
C GLY A 127 -17.16 -2.75 -3.27
N THR A 128 -16.76 -3.70 -4.13
CA THR A 128 -16.96 -5.14 -3.88
C THR A 128 -15.67 -5.93 -3.69
N ALA A 129 -14.50 -5.31 -3.92
CA ALA A 129 -13.21 -5.95 -3.74
C ALA A 129 -12.73 -5.90 -2.28
N ALA A 130 -11.70 -6.71 -1.95
CA ALA A 130 -11.02 -6.60 -0.66
C ALA A 130 -10.31 -5.25 -0.48
N LEU A 131 -9.76 -4.69 -1.55
CA LEU A 131 -9.41 -3.28 -1.61
C LEU A 131 -10.07 -2.63 -2.83
N THR A 132 -10.82 -1.55 -2.62
CA THR A 132 -11.29 -0.67 -3.71
C THR A 132 -10.63 0.69 -3.58
N ILE A 133 -10.01 1.17 -4.67
CA ILE A 133 -9.39 2.49 -4.74
C ILE A 133 -10.06 3.28 -5.86
N SER A 134 -10.53 4.48 -5.55
CA SER A 134 -11.16 5.34 -6.55
C SER A 134 -10.66 6.79 -6.44
N SER A 135 -10.36 7.40 -7.58
CA SER A 135 -10.02 8.82 -7.66
C SER A 135 -10.73 9.45 -8.85
N ALA A 136 -11.26 10.67 -8.66
CA ALA A 136 -11.84 11.49 -9.71
C ALA A 136 -10.91 12.60 -10.22
N GLY A 137 -9.69 12.68 -9.67
CA GLY A 137 -8.78 13.78 -9.89
C GLY A 137 -7.38 13.29 -10.23
N GLY A 138 -6.47 13.44 -9.27
CA GLY A 138 -5.06 13.09 -9.40
C GLY A 138 -4.81 11.58 -9.49
N PRO A 139 -3.53 11.16 -9.43
CA PRO A 139 -3.17 9.77 -9.67
C PRO A 139 -3.68 8.83 -8.57
N ILE A 140 -3.96 7.60 -8.96
CA ILE A 140 -4.07 6.45 -8.06
C ILE A 140 -2.68 5.82 -7.97
N ILE A 141 -2.15 5.70 -6.75
CA ILE A 141 -0.88 5.05 -6.48
C ILE A 141 -1.12 3.98 -5.42
N TYR A 142 -0.79 2.73 -5.73
CA TYR A 142 -0.73 1.65 -4.75
C TYR A 142 0.70 1.13 -4.65
N THR A 143 1.20 0.98 -3.44
CA THR A 143 2.48 0.32 -3.17
C THR A 143 2.34 -0.57 -1.96
N GLY A 144 2.62 -1.87 -2.10
CA GLY A 144 2.85 -2.72 -0.94
C GLY A 144 2.31 -4.14 -1.02
N GLY A 145 1.95 -4.65 0.15
CA GLY A 145 1.84 -6.06 0.48
C GLY A 145 0.60 -6.78 -0.04
N ALA A 146 0.26 -7.89 0.63
CA ALA A 146 -0.71 -8.83 0.13
C ALA A 146 -2.15 -8.31 0.20
N ILE A 147 -2.99 -8.76 -0.74
CA ILE A 147 -4.44 -8.57 -0.70
C ILE A 147 -5.12 -9.90 -0.98
N THR A 148 -5.97 -10.32 -0.04
CA THR A 148 -6.67 -11.60 -0.11
C THR A 148 -8.17 -11.39 0.03
N ASN A 149 -8.95 -11.80 -0.96
CA ASN A 149 -10.39 -11.90 -0.81
C ASN A 149 -10.81 -13.37 -0.67
N ASN A 150 -11.03 -13.82 0.56
CA ASN A 150 -11.58 -15.16 0.83
C ASN A 150 -13.11 -15.21 0.73
N GLY A 151 -13.76 -14.05 0.59
CA GLY A 151 -15.20 -13.89 0.47
C GLY A 151 -15.65 -13.72 -0.99
N ALA A 152 -16.67 -12.87 -1.17
CA ALA A 152 -17.19 -12.50 -2.48
C ALA A 152 -16.43 -11.31 -3.09
N GLY A 153 -16.23 -11.33 -4.41
CA GLY A 153 -15.68 -10.21 -5.18
C GLY A 153 -14.20 -10.35 -5.53
N ASN A 154 -13.63 -9.28 -6.08
CA ASN A 154 -12.24 -9.25 -6.54
C ASN A 154 -11.26 -9.03 -5.37
N ALA A 155 -9.96 -9.23 -5.58
CA ALA A 155 -9.00 -8.86 -4.54
C ALA A 155 -8.74 -7.34 -4.54
N LEU A 156 -8.39 -6.77 -5.70
CA LEU A 156 -8.10 -5.35 -5.86
C LEU A 156 -8.89 -4.76 -7.04
N ASP A 157 -9.64 -3.70 -6.76
CA ASP A 157 -10.25 -2.83 -7.77
C ASP A 157 -9.62 -1.44 -7.70
N ALA A 158 -9.11 -0.92 -8.82
CA ALA A 158 -8.65 0.45 -8.96
C ALA A 158 -9.41 1.14 -10.10
N VAL A 159 -10.09 2.26 -9.80
CA VAL A 159 -10.96 2.95 -10.74
C VAL A 159 -10.60 4.44 -10.79
N GLN A 160 -10.00 4.86 -11.91
CA GLN A 160 -9.73 6.26 -12.18
C GLN A 160 -10.89 6.88 -12.98
N THR A 161 -11.68 7.72 -12.34
CA THR A 161 -12.85 8.37 -12.96
C THR A 161 -12.55 9.75 -13.53
N GLY A 162 -11.35 10.27 -13.26
CA GLY A 162 -10.86 11.57 -13.75
C GLY A 162 -9.69 11.46 -14.70
N THR A 163 -8.75 12.40 -14.56
CA THR A 163 -7.61 12.60 -15.48
C THR A 163 -6.29 11.99 -14.99
N GLY A 164 -6.28 11.46 -13.77
CA GLY A 164 -5.08 10.88 -13.17
C GLY A 164 -4.60 9.64 -13.91
N SER A 165 -3.35 9.26 -13.67
CA SER A 165 -2.85 7.93 -14.03
C SER A 165 -3.09 6.94 -12.88
N THR A 166 -3.05 5.65 -13.17
CA THR A 166 -3.14 4.59 -12.17
C THR A 166 -1.84 3.79 -12.17
N ASP A 167 -1.16 3.75 -11.03
CA ASP A 167 0.07 3.00 -10.83
C ASP A 167 -0.09 2.03 -9.65
N ILE A 168 -0.10 0.74 -9.94
CA ILE A 168 -0.31 -0.33 -8.97
C ILE A 168 0.97 -1.15 -8.89
N ASN A 169 1.66 -1.09 -7.75
CA ASN A 169 2.85 -1.87 -7.46
C ASN A 169 2.62 -2.80 -6.26
N VAL A 170 2.33 -4.07 -6.53
CA VAL A 170 2.11 -5.09 -5.51
C VAL A 170 3.38 -5.92 -5.30
N SER A 171 3.90 -5.88 -4.09
CA SER A 171 5.02 -6.72 -3.64
C SER A 171 4.58 -8.01 -2.95
N GLY A 172 3.33 -8.06 -2.46
CA GLY A 172 2.73 -9.27 -1.89
C GLY A 172 1.94 -10.12 -2.89
N ASN A 173 1.39 -11.24 -2.40
CA ASN A 173 0.51 -12.09 -3.20
C ASN A 173 -0.89 -11.48 -3.29
N ILE A 174 -1.53 -11.65 -4.44
CA ILE A 174 -2.95 -11.32 -4.65
C ILE A 174 -3.75 -12.61 -4.76
N THR A 175 -4.83 -12.73 -4.00
CA THR A 175 -5.73 -13.90 -4.08
C THR A 175 -7.19 -13.46 -4.06
N ALA A 176 -7.99 -13.99 -4.98
CA ALA A 176 -9.44 -13.85 -4.99
C ALA A 176 -10.10 -15.23 -5.07
N ALA A 177 -10.87 -15.59 -4.05
CA ALA A 177 -11.53 -16.90 -3.98
C ALA A 177 -12.64 -17.03 -5.03
N SER A 178 -13.42 -15.97 -5.27
CA SER A 178 -14.62 -16.00 -6.12
C SER A 178 -14.63 -14.96 -7.26
N GLY A 179 -13.71 -14.00 -7.25
CA GLY A 179 -13.62 -12.91 -8.23
C GLY A 179 -12.32 -12.92 -9.03
N LYS A 180 -12.03 -11.79 -9.67
CA LYS A 180 -10.77 -11.54 -10.37
C LYS A 180 -9.68 -11.14 -9.36
N GLY A 181 -8.42 -11.31 -9.71
CA GLY A 181 -7.31 -10.87 -8.86
C GLY A 181 -7.23 -9.34 -8.81
N ILE A 182 -6.74 -8.74 -9.89
CA ILE A 182 -6.59 -7.28 -10.03
C ILE A 182 -7.50 -6.79 -11.15
N VAL A 183 -8.31 -5.77 -10.87
CA VAL A 183 -9.14 -5.08 -11.87
C VAL A 183 -8.76 -3.61 -11.87
N VAL A 184 -8.36 -3.10 -13.04
CA VAL A 184 -8.06 -1.67 -13.22
C VAL A 184 -8.90 -1.10 -14.35
N ARG A 185 -9.55 0.02 -14.08
CA ARG A 185 -10.38 0.76 -15.04
C ARG A 185 -10.04 2.23 -14.98
N ASP A 186 -10.14 2.89 -16.13
CA ASP A 186 -10.16 4.34 -16.21
C ASP A 186 -11.36 4.82 -17.05
N THR A 187 -11.32 6.10 -17.44
CA THR A 187 -12.27 6.70 -18.38
C THR A 187 -11.52 7.26 -19.59
N ALA A 188 -12.24 7.75 -20.59
CA ALA A 188 -11.63 8.42 -21.74
C ALA A 188 -10.73 9.62 -21.37
N ALA A 189 -10.94 10.21 -20.20
CA ALA A 189 -10.11 11.30 -19.67
C ALA A 189 -8.87 10.80 -18.92
N GLY A 190 -8.78 9.50 -18.61
CA GLY A 190 -7.74 8.88 -17.79
C GLY A 190 -6.34 9.00 -18.37
N GLY A 191 -5.34 8.79 -17.51
CA GLY A 191 -3.93 8.77 -17.88
C GLY A 191 -3.41 7.37 -18.20
N ASN A 192 -2.13 7.15 -17.94
CA ASN A 192 -1.51 5.84 -18.09
C ASN A 192 -2.01 4.86 -17.03
N ILE A 193 -2.01 3.57 -17.35
CA ILE A 193 -2.20 2.49 -16.39
C ILE A 193 -0.91 1.65 -16.33
N SER A 194 -0.35 1.51 -15.14
CA SER A 194 0.79 0.67 -14.82
C SER A 194 0.38 -0.32 -13.73
N VAL A 195 0.58 -1.61 -13.98
CA VAL A 195 0.37 -2.67 -12.98
C VAL A 195 1.62 -3.53 -12.94
N THR A 196 2.33 -3.51 -11.81
CA THR A 196 3.40 -4.44 -11.49
C THR A 196 2.98 -5.29 -10.30
N THR A 197 3.05 -6.61 -10.42
CA THR A 197 2.61 -7.52 -9.35
C THR A 197 3.51 -8.75 -9.26
N GLY A 198 3.54 -9.37 -8.07
CA GLY A 198 4.01 -10.73 -7.87
C GLY A 198 2.96 -11.76 -8.29
N ALA A 199 2.81 -12.82 -7.49
CA ALA A 199 1.86 -13.90 -7.78
C ALA A 199 0.40 -13.45 -7.63
N VAL A 200 -0.46 -13.92 -8.54
CA VAL A 200 -1.90 -13.65 -8.54
C VAL A 200 -2.67 -14.96 -8.69
N THR A 201 -3.63 -15.22 -7.79
CA THR A 201 -4.48 -16.42 -7.81
C THR A 201 -5.96 -16.03 -7.87
N ALA A 202 -6.65 -16.44 -8.93
CA ALA A 202 -8.08 -16.21 -9.17
C ALA A 202 -8.70 -17.41 -9.90
N LEU A 203 -8.78 -18.56 -9.22
CA LEU A 203 -9.04 -19.87 -9.84
C LEU A 203 -10.52 -20.14 -10.18
N THR A 204 -11.45 -19.27 -9.74
CA THR A 204 -12.87 -19.45 -10.08
C THR A 204 -13.05 -19.40 -11.59
N ALA A 205 -13.77 -20.39 -12.14
CA ALA A 205 -14.00 -20.51 -13.57
C ALA A 205 -14.58 -19.20 -14.15
N GLY A 206 -14.03 -18.74 -15.27
CA GLY A 206 -14.45 -17.49 -15.90
C GLY A 206 -13.89 -16.22 -15.26
N LYS A 207 -12.98 -16.32 -14.28
CA LYS A 207 -12.33 -15.16 -13.66
C LYS A 207 -10.89 -15.00 -14.15
N ASP A 208 -10.53 -13.75 -14.42
CA ASP A 208 -9.18 -13.40 -14.86
C ASP A 208 -8.27 -13.12 -13.66
N GLY A 209 -6.98 -13.37 -13.83
CA GLY A 209 -5.98 -13.00 -12.85
C GLY A 209 -5.86 -11.48 -12.77
N ILE A 210 -5.47 -10.86 -13.88
CA ILE A 210 -5.32 -9.42 -14.04
C ILE A 210 -6.21 -8.97 -15.20
N ASP A 211 -7.04 -7.97 -14.97
CA ASP A 211 -7.94 -7.40 -15.96
C ASP A 211 -7.81 -5.86 -15.95
N VAL A 212 -7.08 -5.33 -16.91
CA VAL A 212 -6.88 -3.91 -17.14
C VAL A 212 -7.62 -3.52 -18.41
N GLN A 213 -8.53 -2.56 -18.30
CA GLN A 213 -9.24 -2.00 -19.46
C GLN A 213 -9.11 -0.48 -19.41
N ALA A 214 -8.36 0.05 -20.35
CA ALA A 214 -8.24 1.47 -20.59
C ALA A 214 -9.32 1.95 -21.57
N GLN A 215 -9.85 3.12 -21.31
CA GLN A 215 -10.69 3.90 -22.20
C GLN A 215 -9.97 5.15 -22.70
N SER A 216 -8.90 5.57 -22.03
CA SER A 216 -8.04 6.65 -22.50
C SER A 216 -7.43 6.31 -23.85
N LEU A 217 -7.58 7.21 -24.83
CA LEU A 217 -7.02 7.05 -26.17
C LEU A 217 -5.54 7.41 -26.25
N THR A 218 -5.01 8.06 -25.20
CA THR A 218 -3.64 8.55 -25.14
C THR A 218 -2.82 7.90 -24.02
N GLY A 219 -3.49 7.28 -23.04
CA GLY A 219 -2.84 6.54 -21.97
C GLY A 219 -2.25 5.22 -22.47
N ASN A 220 -1.07 4.88 -21.98
CA ASN A 220 -0.48 3.56 -22.20
C ASN A 220 -0.94 2.60 -21.10
N VAL A 221 -1.11 1.33 -21.47
CA VAL A 221 -1.29 0.22 -20.52
C VAL A 221 0.01 -0.58 -20.45
N THR A 222 0.56 -0.70 -19.25
CA THR A 222 1.72 -1.56 -18.95
C THR A 222 1.34 -2.53 -17.83
N VAL A 223 1.49 -3.83 -18.09
CA VAL A 223 1.28 -4.88 -17.10
C VAL A 223 2.51 -5.76 -17.01
N VAL A 224 3.07 -5.87 -15.81
CA VAL A 224 4.26 -6.67 -15.48
C VAL A 224 3.90 -7.65 -14.37
N ALA A 225 3.88 -8.94 -14.71
CA ALA A 225 3.73 -10.03 -13.76
C ALA A 225 5.11 -10.64 -13.47
N ASN A 226 5.59 -10.46 -12.24
CA ASN A 226 6.87 -10.98 -11.74
C ASN A 226 6.70 -12.28 -10.93
N GLY A 227 5.53 -12.91 -11.00
CA GLY A 227 5.23 -14.18 -10.34
C GLY A 227 4.14 -14.94 -11.08
N ASP A 228 3.80 -16.12 -10.56
CA ASP A 228 2.81 -17.00 -11.17
C ASP A 228 1.42 -16.36 -11.21
N ILE A 229 0.76 -16.46 -12.37
CA ILE A 229 -0.61 -16.00 -12.55
C ILE A 229 -1.50 -17.22 -12.78
N ALA A 230 -2.22 -17.64 -11.75
CA ALA A 230 -3.12 -18.78 -11.77
C ALA A 230 -4.57 -18.29 -11.82
N ALA A 231 -5.20 -18.38 -13.00
CA ALA A 231 -6.54 -17.86 -13.25
C ALA A 231 -7.48 -18.94 -13.81
N GLY A 232 -8.77 -18.82 -13.50
CA GLY A 232 -9.82 -19.69 -14.03
C GLY A 232 -10.29 -19.34 -15.44
N ASN A 233 -9.78 -18.25 -16.04
CA ASN A 233 -9.99 -17.85 -17.43
C ASN A 233 -8.68 -17.36 -18.08
N ALA A 234 -8.45 -16.04 -18.15
CA ALA A 234 -7.23 -15.48 -18.68
C ALA A 234 -6.27 -15.08 -17.55
N GLY A 235 -4.98 -15.30 -17.73
CA GLY A 235 -3.97 -14.81 -16.79
C GLY A 235 -3.96 -13.28 -16.74
N ILE A 236 -3.80 -12.67 -17.91
CA ILE A 236 -3.77 -11.21 -18.09
C ILE A 236 -4.67 -10.83 -19.26
N VAL A 237 -5.57 -9.89 -19.02
CA VAL A 237 -6.34 -9.16 -20.03
C VAL A 237 -5.91 -7.69 -19.94
N GLY A 238 -5.33 -7.17 -21.01
CA GLY A 238 -5.02 -5.75 -21.18
C GLY A 238 -5.68 -5.27 -22.47
N ALA A 239 -6.58 -4.30 -22.38
CA ALA A 239 -7.33 -3.74 -23.50
C ALA A 239 -7.35 -2.21 -23.45
#